data_AF-A0A5J6QH75-F1
#
_entry.id   AF-A0A5J6QH75-F1
#
_cell.length_a   1.000
_cell.length_b   1.000
_cell.length_c   1.000
_cell.angle_alpha   90.00
_cell.angle_beta   90.00
_cell.angle_gamma   90.00
#
_symmetry.space_group_name_H-M   'P 1'
#
loop_
_entity.id
_entity.type
_entity.pdbx_description
1 polymer ?
#
loop_
_entity_poly.entity_id
_entity_poly.type
_entity_poly.pdbx_seq_one_letter_code
_entity_poly.pdbx_strand_id
1 'polypeptide(L)'
;MRKFCLMLALITPVALAQGQVTVEAHNFLKLPSRAGSLNLDRVEVADFATLLIPAGVTELRIGELHMGREARLGIAPAEQTFRLEVQRGEIGTGSHITASGAAGSMSKPASSGRNLDLRFVEVQVSEMTLDVRGGIGAPGHSGLAGADGDAAGCLWGDASRGWDGQPGGDGQTGGAGGQVRLEVPASFPVELVRVRLDGGAGGAPGEGGAGGHGGAGKGCLLYKADGGKGGRAGPPGRAGAAGSAGSLKVVRF
;
A
#
# COMPACT_ATOMS: atom_id res chain seq x y z
N MET A 1 -13.70 -72.98 -23.42
CA MET A 1 -14.48 -72.35 -22.33
C MET A 1 -13.64 -71.23 -21.73
N ARG A 2 -14.02 -69.96 -21.93
CA ARG A 2 -14.69 -69.13 -20.89
C ARG A 2 -13.70 -68.89 -19.72
N LYS A 3 -13.16 -67.70 -19.45
CA LYS A 3 -13.75 -66.36 -19.44
C LYS A 3 -12.68 -65.31 -19.04
N PHE A 4 -12.78 -64.13 -19.65
CA PHE A 4 -12.78 -62.78 -19.04
C PHE A 4 -11.60 -62.36 -18.15
N CYS A 5 -10.81 -61.36 -18.58
CA CYS A 5 -11.03 -59.92 -18.30
C CYS A 5 -10.66 -59.57 -16.84
N LEU A 6 -9.93 -58.51 -16.54
CA LEU A 6 -9.81 -57.21 -17.18
C LEU A 6 -8.53 -56.55 -16.66
N MET A 7 -7.87 -55.81 -17.55
CA MET A 7 -6.83 -54.84 -17.21
C MET A 7 -7.31 -53.90 -16.09
N LEU A 8 -6.56 -53.86 -14.99
CA LEU A 8 -6.54 -52.71 -14.09
C LEU A 8 -5.73 -51.61 -14.78
N ALA A 9 -6.43 -50.78 -15.55
CA ALA A 9 -5.90 -49.53 -16.04
C ALA A 9 -5.50 -48.67 -14.82
N LEU A 10 -4.21 -48.35 -14.73
CA LEU A 10 -3.68 -47.29 -13.89
C LEU A 10 -4.30 -45.97 -14.33
N ILE A 11 -5.41 -45.59 -13.71
CA ILE A 11 -5.92 -44.21 -13.77
C ILE A 11 -5.11 -43.43 -12.73
N THR A 12 -3.87 -43.08 -13.09
CA THR A 12 -3.22 -41.96 -12.41
C THR A 12 -3.95 -40.69 -12.88
N PRO A 13 -4.55 -39.90 -11.98
CA PRO A 13 -4.84 -38.53 -12.32
C PRO A 13 -3.47 -37.87 -12.47
N VAL A 14 -3.01 -37.73 -13.72
CA VAL A 14 -1.92 -36.80 -14.01
C VAL A 14 -2.49 -35.44 -13.65
N ALA A 15 -2.10 -34.93 -12.49
CA ALA A 15 -2.33 -33.55 -12.08
C ALA A 15 -1.53 -32.64 -13.02
N LEU A 16 -2.02 -32.49 -14.25
CA LEU A 16 -1.60 -31.43 -15.16
C LEU A 16 -2.15 -30.10 -14.62
N ALA A 17 -1.37 -29.04 -14.80
CA ALA A 17 -1.72 -27.62 -14.57
C ALA A 17 -1.47 -27.02 -13.17
N GLN A 18 -0.23 -27.10 -12.67
CA GLN A 18 0.27 -26.16 -11.66
C GLN A 18 1.39 -25.23 -12.17
N GLY A 19 1.85 -25.39 -13.42
CA GLY A 19 2.96 -24.62 -13.99
C GLY A 19 2.55 -23.45 -14.89
N GLN A 20 1.28 -23.34 -15.29
CA GLN A 20 0.83 -22.28 -16.20
C GLN A 20 -0.17 -21.35 -15.51
N VAL A 21 0.06 -20.05 -15.65
CA VAL A 21 -0.83 -19.00 -15.17
C VAL A 21 -1.17 -18.08 -16.32
N THR A 22 -2.45 -17.97 -16.65
CA THR A 22 -2.94 -17.05 -17.68
C THR A 22 -3.96 -16.11 -17.04
N VAL A 23 -3.77 -14.81 -17.25
CA VAL A 23 -4.68 -13.75 -16.83
C VAL A 23 -5.25 -13.11 -18.09
N GLU A 24 -6.56 -13.20 -18.26
CA GLU A 24 -7.26 -12.62 -19.40
C GLU A 24 -7.22 -11.09 -19.39
N ALA A 25 -7.43 -10.49 -20.57
CA ALA A 25 -7.37 -9.04 -20.73
C ALA A 25 -8.39 -8.34 -19.82
N HIS A 26 -7.99 -7.20 -19.26
CA HIS A 26 -8.79 -6.44 -18.28
C HIS A 26 -9.22 -7.23 -17.03
N ASN A 27 -8.61 -8.40 -16.79
CA ASN A 27 -8.96 -9.25 -15.66
C ASN A 27 -7.89 -9.18 -14.56
N PHE A 28 -8.25 -9.67 -13.39
CA PHE A 28 -7.41 -9.71 -12.20
C PHE A 28 -7.28 -11.15 -11.72
N LEU A 29 -6.04 -11.60 -11.52
CA LEU A 29 -5.75 -12.89 -10.88
C LEU A 29 -4.83 -12.68 -9.69
N LYS A 30 -5.19 -13.26 -8.55
CA LYS A 30 -4.33 -13.35 -7.38
C LYS A 30 -3.78 -14.76 -7.27
N LEU A 31 -2.46 -14.90 -7.18
CA LEU A 31 -1.85 -16.21 -6.93
C LEU A 31 -2.30 -16.75 -5.56
N PRO A 32 -2.36 -18.09 -5.39
CA PRO A 32 -2.66 -18.68 -4.10
C PRO A 32 -1.72 -18.15 -3.02
N SER A 33 -2.27 -17.90 -1.82
CA SER A 33 -1.49 -17.46 -0.66
C SER A 33 -0.69 -18.63 -0.08
N ARG A 34 0.32 -19.08 -0.81
CA ARG A 34 1.35 -20.00 -0.32
C ARG A 34 2.54 -19.20 0.17
N ALA A 35 3.10 -19.62 1.30
CA ALA A 35 4.34 -19.04 1.79
C ALA A 35 5.54 -19.71 1.08
N GLY A 36 6.56 -18.92 0.73
CA GLY A 36 7.83 -19.41 0.20
C GLY A 36 8.00 -19.23 -1.31
N SER A 37 8.60 -20.23 -1.97
CA SER A 37 8.96 -20.20 -3.38
C SER A 37 7.90 -20.81 -4.29
N LEU A 38 7.69 -20.20 -5.45
CA LEU A 38 6.81 -20.70 -6.51
C LEU A 38 7.59 -20.79 -7.82
N ASN A 39 7.44 -21.91 -8.52
CA ASN A 39 7.99 -22.12 -9.85
C ASN A 39 6.84 -22.25 -10.84
N LEU A 40 6.83 -21.41 -11.86
CA LEU A 40 5.85 -21.41 -12.95
C LEU A 40 6.60 -21.60 -14.26
N ASP A 41 6.13 -22.50 -15.10
CA ASP A 41 6.70 -22.74 -16.43
C ASP A 41 6.36 -21.58 -17.37
N ARG A 42 5.10 -21.13 -17.34
CA ARG A 42 4.61 -20.04 -18.20
C ARG A 42 3.63 -19.14 -17.47
N VAL A 43 3.85 -17.82 -17.59
CA VAL A 43 2.98 -16.78 -17.06
C VAL A 43 2.60 -15.84 -18.20
N GLU A 44 1.31 -15.75 -18.47
CA GLU A 44 0.75 -14.85 -19.46
C GLU A 44 -0.19 -13.86 -18.79
N VAL A 45 0.17 -12.58 -18.81
CA VAL A 45 -0.64 -11.48 -18.32
C VAL A 45 -1.06 -10.68 -19.54
N ALA A 46 -2.30 -10.84 -19.98
CA ALA A 46 -2.80 -10.17 -21.19
C ALA A 46 -2.88 -8.64 -21.02
N ASP A 47 -3.27 -7.96 -22.10
CA ASP A 47 -3.40 -6.50 -22.14
C ASP A 47 -4.29 -5.97 -21.01
N PHE A 48 -3.80 -4.96 -20.29
CA PHE A 48 -4.46 -4.33 -19.14
C PHE A 48 -4.83 -5.30 -17.99
N ALA A 49 -4.30 -6.52 -18.00
CA ALA A 49 -4.55 -7.51 -16.97
C ALA A 49 -3.64 -7.28 -15.75
N THR A 50 -4.05 -7.78 -14.59
CA THR A 50 -3.29 -7.67 -13.35
C THR A 50 -3.08 -9.03 -12.70
N LEU A 51 -1.82 -9.41 -12.49
CA LEU A 51 -1.40 -10.56 -11.70
C LEU A 51 -0.89 -10.08 -10.33
N LEU A 52 -1.54 -10.51 -9.24
CA LEU A 52 -1.14 -10.17 -7.87
C LEU A 52 -0.42 -11.35 -7.19
N ILE A 53 0.79 -11.09 -6.72
CA ILE A 53 1.64 -11.97 -5.92
C ILE A 53 1.42 -11.66 -4.43
N PRO A 54 0.91 -12.61 -3.62
CA PRO A 54 0.69 -12.41 -2.19
C PRO A 54 1.97 -12.20 -1.38
N ALA A 55 1.84 -11.58 -0.21
CA ALA A 55 2.95 -11.23 0.68
C ALA A 55 3.75 -12.46 1.17
N GLY A 56 3.10 -13.62 1.27
CA GLY A 56 3.75 -14.87 1.68
C GLY A 56 4.75 -15.43 0.64
N VAL A 57 4.61 -15.07 -0.63
CA VAL A 57 5.53 -15.52 -1.68
C VAL A 57 6.79 -14.68 -1.59
N THR A 58 7.94 -15.33 -1.37
CA THR A 58 9.25 -14.68 -1.26
C THR A 58 10.10 -14.86 -2.50
N GLU A 59 9.83 -15.90 -3.29
CA GLU A 59 10.54 -16.18 -4.54
C GLU A 59 9.55 -16.67 -5.59
N LEU A 60 9.65 -16.10 -6.79
CA LEU A 60 8.90 -16.52 -7.97
C LEU A 60 9.87 -16.74 -9.12
N ARG A 61 9.93 -17.97 -9.61
CA ARG A 61 10.70 -18.33 -10.81
C ARG A 61 9.74 -18.61 -11.95
N ILE A 62 9.98 -17.97 -13.08
CA ILE A 62 9.16 -18.05 -14.28
C ILE A 62 10.03 -18.53 -15.44
N GLY A 63 9.64 -19.62 -16.08
CA GLY A 63 10.29 -20.10 -17.31
C GLY A 63 10.05 -19.13 -18.47
N GLU A 64 8.79 -18.81 -18.74
CA GLU A 64 8.37 -17.91 -19.82
C GLU A 64 7.37 -16.88 -19.31
N LEU A 65 7.69 -15.59 -19.39
CA LEU A 65 6.82 -14.48 -19.00
C LEU A 65 6.37 -13.70 -20.24
N HIS A 66 5.06 -13.58 -20.46
CA HIS A 66 4.49 -12.68 -21.45
C HIS A 66 3.60 -11.66 -20.73
N MET A 67 4.00 -10.40 -20.75
CA MET A 67 3.20 -9.28 -20.29
C MET A 67 2.74 -8.48 -21.50
N GLY A 68 1.43 -8.39 -21.70
CA GLY A 68 0.82 -7.57 -22.74
C GLY A 68 1.01 -6.07 -22.48
N ARG A 69 0.33 -5.27 -23.29
CA ARG A 69 0.33 -3.81 -23.14
C ARG A 69 -0.35 -3.39 -21.84
N GLU A 70 0.27 -2.48 -21.09
CA GLU A 70 -0.26 -1.98 -19.82
C GLU A 70 -0.56 -3.09 -18.79
N ALA A 71 0.06 -4.26 -18.95
CA ALA A 71 -0.07 -5.39 -18.04
C ALA A 71 0.60 -5.09 -16.69
N ARG A 72 0.03 -5.61 -15.60
CA ARG A 72 0.47 -5.28 -14.24
C ARG A 72 0.84 -6.52 -13.46
N LEU A 73 2.05 -6.53 -12.93
CA LEU A 73 2.52 -7.48 -11.94
C LEU A 73 2.57 -6.80 -10.58
N GLY A 74 1.54 -7.01 -9.77
CA GLY A 74 1.45 -6.50 -8.41
C GLY A 74 2.13 -7.45 -7.43
N ILE A 75 2.99 -6.93 -6.56
CA ILE A 75 3.62 -7.65 -5.47
C ILE A 75 3.10 -7.04 -4.18
N ALA A 76 2.45 -7.85 -3.36
CA ALA A 76 1.89 -7.37 -2.11
C ALA A 76 3.00 -6.91 -1.14
N PRO A 77 2.74 -5.86 -0.33
CA PRO A 77 3.70 -5.36 0.65
C PRO A 77 4.09 -6.44 1.67
N ALA A 78 5.38 -6.53 1.97
CA ALA A 78 5.94 -7.40 3.01
C ALA A 78 7.33 -6.93 3.41
N GLU A 79 7.79 -7.32 4.61
CA GLU A 79 9.13 -6.99 5.11
C GLU A 79 10.24 -7.78 4.41
N GLN A 80 9.95 -9.02 4.00
CA GLN A 80 10.94 -9.88 3.34
C GLN A 80 11.16 -9.42 1.89
N THR A 81 12.42 -9.42 1.45
CA THR A 81 12.78 -9.23 0.04
C THR A 81 12.05 -10.23 -0.86
N PHE A 82 11.53 -9.77 -1.98
CA PHE A 82 10.95 -10.61 -3.02
C PHE A 82 11.97 -10.87 -4.13
N ARG A 83 12.15 -12.13 -4.51
CA ARG A 83 12.97 -12.52 -5.66
C ARG A 83 12.09 -12.91 -6.84
N LEU A 84 12.30 -12.26 -7.98
CA LEU A 84 11.71 -12.63 -9.27
C LEU A 84 12.81 -13.06 -10.22
N GLU A 85 12.73 -14.29 -10.71
CA GLU A 85 13.61 -14.79 -11.76
C GLU A 85 12.78 -15.13 -13.00
N VAL A 86 13.15 -14.56 -14.14
CA VAL A 86 12.50 -14.82 -15.43
C VAL A 86 13.56 -15.33 -16.40
N GLN A 87 13.39 -16.57 -16.86
CA GLN A 87 14.32 -17.17 -17.81
C GLN A 87 14.14 -16.56 -19.20
N ARG A 88 12.92 -16.52 -19.72
CA ARG A 88 12.61 -15.93 -21.03
C ARG A 88 11.34 -15.11 -20.95
N GLY A 89 11.21 -14.06 -21.76
CA GLY A 89 9.94 -13.35 -21.81
C GLY A 89 9.90 -12.08 -22.63
N GLU A 90 8.70 -11.52 -22.70
CA GLU A 90 8.40 -10.26 -23.36
C GLU A 90 7.58 -9.39 -22.41
N ILE A 91 8.03 -8.16 -22.22
CA ILE A 91 7.35 -7.14 -21.44
C ILE A 91 6.89 -6.04 -22.40
N GLY A 92 5.59 -6.06 -22.66
CA GLY A 92 4.90 -5.13 -23.55
C GLY A 92 4.91 -3.69 -23.02
N THR A 93 4.61 -2.76 -23.92
CA THR A 93 4.65 -1.31 -23.66
C THR A 93 3.74 -0.90 -22.51
N GLY A 94 4.24 -0.03 -21.64
CA GLY A 94 3.51 0.50 -20.49
C GLY A 94 3.29 -0.52 -19.37
N SER A 95 3.99 -1.67 -19.40
CA SER A 95 3.84 -2.68 -18.35
C SER A 95 4.34 -2.18 -17.00
N HIS A 96 3.72 -2.63 -15.92
CA HIS A 96 4.08 -2.24 -14.56
C HIS A 96 4.46 -3.43 -13.70
N ILE A 97 5.58 -3.34 -12.99
CA ILE A 97 5.89 -4.19 -11.84
C ILE A 97 5.82 -3.30 -10.60
N THR A 98 4.90 -3.59 -9.69
CA THR A 98 4.64 -2.72 -8.53
C THR A 98 4.83 -3.49 -7.23
N ALA A 99 5.65 -2.97 -6.34
CA ALA A 99 5.90 -3.49 -5.01
C ALA A 99 5.85 -2.36 -3.96
N SER A 100 4.94 -1.41 -4.17
CA SER A 100 4.77 -0.23 -3.32
C SER A 100 4.29 -0.59 -1.92
N GLY A 101 4.69 0.20 -0.93
CA GLY A 101 4.24 0.05 0.45
C GLY A 101 2.75 0.35 0.64
N ALA A 102 2.16 -0.25 1.67
CA ALA A 102 0.81 0.04 2.11
C ALA A 102 0.74 1.40 2.82
N ALA A 103 -0.32 2.17 2.55
CA ALA A 103 -0.60 3.39 3.29
C ALA A 103 -0.88 3.10 4.77
N GLY A 104 -0.46 4.02 5.63
CA GLY A 104 -0.73 3.98 7.06
C GLY A 104 -2.20 4.22 7.37
N SER A 105 -2.62 3.70 8.52
CA SER A 105 -3.94 3.88 9.12
C SER A 105 -3.79 4.17 10.61
N MET A 106 -4.89 4.44 11.31
CA MET A 106 -4.89 4.64 12.77
C MET A 106 -4.34 3.42 13.54
N SER A 107 -4.45 2.23 12.95
CA SER A 107 -4.05 0.96 13.57
C SER A 107 -2.69 0.44 13.15
N LYS A 108 -2.15 0.92 12.01
CA LYS A 108 -0.94 0.37 11.39
C LYS A 108 -0.16 1.49 10.72
N PRO A 109 1.16 1.59 10.95
CA PRO A 109 1.99 2.54 10.24
C PRO A 109 2.06 2.22 8.75
N ALA A 110 2.52 3.19 7.97
CA ALA A 110 2.81 2.97 6.56
C ALA A 110 3.96 1.96 6.41
N SER A 111 3.84 1.05 5.44
CA SER A 111 4.93 0.11 5.16
C SER A 111 5.92 0.71 4.16
N SER A 112 7.15 0.22 4.20
CA SER A 112 8.12 0.47 3.14
C SER A 112 7.67 -0.19 1.83
N GLY A 113 8.21 0.30 0.72
CA GLY A 113 8.22 -0.44 -0.53
C GLY A 113 9.02 -1.73 -0.35
N ARG A 114 8.50 -2.85 -0.86
CA ARG A 114 9.12 -4.15 -0.65
C ARG A 114 10.40 -4.24 -1.48
N ASN A 115 11.51 -4.65 -0.85
CA ASN A 115 12.78 -4.84 -1.55
C ASN A 115 12.65 -5.92 -2.64
N LEU A 116 13.28 -5.69 -3.79
CA LEU A 116 13.19 -6.57 -4.96
C LEU A 116 14.57 -7.02 -5.42
N ASP A 117 14.71 -8.34 -5.61
CA ASP A 117 15.78 -8.95 -6.39
C ASP A 117 15.18 -9.44 -7.71
N LEU A 118 15.41 -8.73 -8.80
CA LEU A 118 14.92 -9.06 -10.13
C LEU A 118 16.06 -9.64 -10.96
N ARG A 119 15.87 -10.81 -11.57
CA ARG A 119 16.81 -11.42 -12.50
C ARG A 119 16.09 -11.77 -13.79
N PHE A 120 16.47 -11.12 -14.87
CA PHE A 120 15.96 -11.40 -16.21
C PHE A 120 17.08 -11.97 -17.05
N VAL A 121 16.87 -13.13 -17.68
CA VAL A 121 17.91 -13.81 -18.46
C VAL A 121 17.77 -13.52 -19.96
N GLU A 122 16.62 -13.79 -20.56
CA GLU A 122 16.34 -13.51 -21.97
C GLU A 122 14.97 -12.82 -22.08
N VAL A 123 14.89 -11.61 -21.52
CA VAL A 123 13.66 -10.82 -21.50
C VAL A 123 13.80 -9.62 -22.42
N GLN A 124 12.86 -9.49 -23.35
CA GLN A 124 12.70 -8.30 -24.17
C GLN A 124 11.76 -7.34 -23.47
N VAL A 125 12.11 -6.06 -23.44
CA VAL A 125 11.28 -5.00 -22.84
C VAL A 125 11.09 -3.87 -23.84
N SER A 126 9.84 -3.42 -23.98
CA SER A 126 9.52 -2.25 -24.80
C SER A 126 9.49 -0.97 -23.97
N GLU A 127 8.65 -0.92 -22.95
CA GLU A 127 8.61 0.15 -21.95
C GLU A 127 8.01 -0.46 -20.70
N MET A 128 8.71 -0.36 -19.57
CA MET A 128 8.17 -0.83 -18.30
C MET A 128 8.41 0.15 -17.18
N THR A 129 7.50 0.17 -16.21
CA THR A 129 7.66 0.91 -14.97
C THR A 129 7.84 -0.04 -13.79
N LEU A 130 8.89 0.19 -13.02
CA LEU A 130 9.13 -0.45 -11.74
C LEU A 130 8.79 0.53 -10.61
N ASP A 131 7.68 0.28 -9.89
CA ASP A 131 7.21 1.13 -8.79
C ASP A 131 7.42 0.44 -7.44
N VAL A 132 8.36 0.94 -6.65
CA VAL A 132 8.70 0.43 -5.31
C VAL A 132 8.68 1.58 -4.29
N ARG A 133 7.73 2.50 -4.46
CA ARG A 133 7.56 3.64 -3.54
C ARG A 133 7.09 3.21 -2.16
N GLY A 134 7.42 4.02 -1.15
CA GLY A 134 6.92 3.84 0.20
C GLY A 134 5.44 4.23 0.35
N GLY A 135 4.77 3.64 1.35
CA GLY A 135 3.38 3.98 1.68
C GLY A 135 3.24 5.37 2.31
N ILE A 136 2.10 6.03 2.09
CA ILE A 136 1.81 7.35 2.69
C ILE A 136 1.56 7.17 4.20
N GLY A 137 2.14 8.02 5.04
CA GLY A 137 1.96 8.02 6.48
C GLY A 137 0.49 8.20 6.90
N ALA A 138 0.10 7.60 8.02
CA ALA A 138 -1.26 7.78 8.55
C ALA A 138 -1.49 9.24 8.97
N PRO A 139 -2.68 9.81 8.74
CA PRO A 139 -2.98 11.16 9.21
C PRO A 139 -3.02 11.22 10.74
N GLY A 140 -2.82 12.41 11.31
CA GLY A 140 -3.05 12.65 12.72
C GLY A 140 -4.54 12.59 13.06
N HIS A 141 -4.87 12.26 14.32
CA HIS A 141 -6.26 12.28 14.78
C HIS A 141 -6.76 13.71 14.98
N SER A 142 -8.03 13.98 14.74
CA SER A 142 -8.63 15.26 15.10
C SER A 142 -8.71 15.41 16.62
N GLY A 143 -8.50 16.62 17.11
CA GLY A 143 -8.73 16.99 18.50
C GLY A 143 -10.23 17.03 18.81
N LEU A 144 -10.60 16.62 20.02
CA LEU A 144 -11.98 16.72 20.49
C LEU A 144 -12.37 18.18 20.72
N ALA A 145 -13.60 18.54 20.36
CA ALA A 145 -14.15 19.84 20.68
C ALA A 145 -14.31 20.01 22.20
N GLY A 146 -14.07 21.23 22.68
CA GLY A 146 -14.34 21.61 24.05
C GLY A 146 -15.83 21.64 24.32
N ALA A 147 -16.25 21.19 25.50
CA ALA A 147 -17.63 21.29 25.94
C ALA A 147 -18.05 22.74 26.17
N ASP A 148 -19.33 23.04 25.93
CA ASP A 148 -19.89 24.35 26.21
C ASP A 148 -19.97 24.62 27.72
N GLY A 149 -19.92 25.89 28.08
CA GLY A 149 -20.16 26.34 29.45
C GLY A 149 -21.64 26.36 29.79
N ASP A 150 -21.94 26.22 31.07
CA ASP A 150 -23.29 26.27 31.63
C ASP A 150 -23.79 27.73 31.66
N ALA A 151 -25.06 27.92 31.31
CA ALA A 151 -25.70 29.23 31.30
C ALA A 151 -25.92 29.80 32.72
N ALA A 152 -25.95 31.13 32.83
CA ALA A 152 -26.17 31.80 34.11
C ALA A 152 -27.59 31.58 34.67
N GLY A 153 -27.69 31.42 35.99
CA GLY A 153 -28.95 31.24 36.71
C GLY A 153 -29.44 32.54 37.36
N CYS A 154 -30.76 32.80 37.34
CA CYS A 154 -31.33 33.99 38.00
C CYS A 154 -31.50 33.85 39.52
N LEU A 155 -31.42 32.63 40.03
CA LEU A 155 -31.44 32.39 41.46
C LEU A 155 -30.00 32.60 41.98
N TRP A 156 -29.03 31.78 41.54
CA TRP A 156 -27.63 31.79 42.02
C TRP A 156 -26.77 31.25 40.86
N GLY A 157 -25.75 31.97 40.40
CA GLY A 157 -24.71 31.42 39.52
C GLY A 157 -24.36 32.26 38.28
N ASP A 158 -23.07 32.56 38.15
CA ASP A 158 -22.46 33.08 36.92
C ASP A 158 -22.44 32.01 35.83
N ALA A 159 -22.43 32.44 34.57
CA ALA A 159 -22.22 31.50 33.46
C ALA A 159 -20.79 30.95 33.50
N SER A 160 -20.65 29.64 33.26
CA SER A 160 -19.33 29.02 33.23
C SER A 160 -18.66 29.22 31.87
N ARG A 161 -17.33 29.18 31.87
CA ARG A 161 -16.51 29.27 30.66
C ARG A 161 -16.65 27.97 29.84
N GLY A 162 -16.66 28.12 28.51
CA GLY A 162 -16.52 26.99 27.59
C GLY A 162 -15.12 26.37 27.67
N TRP A 163 -15.05 25.06 27.57
CA TRP A 163 -13.80 24.31 27.65
C TRP A 163 -12.97 24.48 26.39
N ASP A 164 -11.65 24.41 26.53
CA ASP A 164 -10.75 24.47 25.40
C ASP A 164 -10.84 23.18 24.57
N GLY A 165 -10.71 23.31 23.25
CA GLY A 165 -10.59 22.17 22.35
C GLY A 165 -9.25 21.47 22.54
N GLN A 166 -9.24 20.15 22.33
CA GLN A 166 -8.01 19.37 22.41
C GLN A 166 -7.11 19.60 21.18
N PRO A 167 -5.78 19.46 21.33
CA PRO A 167 -4.88 19.51 20.19
C PRO A 167 -5.13 18.36 19.21
N GLY A 168 -4.86 18.62 17.93
CA GLY A 168 -4.80 17.57 16.92
C GLY A 168 -3.54 16.72 17.06
N GLY A 169 -3.62 15.45 16.67
CA GLY A 169 -2.47 14.54 16.66
C GLY A 169 -1.52 14.84 15.49
N ASP A 170 -0.26 14.47 15.64
CA ASP A 170 0.73 14.55 14.57
C ASP A 170 0.49 13.46 13.52
N GLY A 171 0.77 13.78 12.25
CA GLY A 171 0.80 12.81 11.17
C GLY A 171 2.01 11.87 11.29
N GLN A 172 1.83 10.61 10.88
CA GLN A 172 2.91 9.63 10.93
C GLN A 172 3.88 9.79 9.75
N THR A 173 5.13 9.37 9.95
CA THR A 173 6.14 9.33 8.89
C THR A 173 5.73 8.38 7.76
N GLY A 174 6.00 8.77 6.51
CA GLY A 174 5.81 7.91 5.34
C GLY A 174 6.79 6.74 5.31
N GLY A 175 6.39 5.63 4.68
CA GLY A 175 7.26 4.47 4.51
C GLY A 175 8.47 4.78 3.61
N ALA A 176 9.60 4.11 3.82
CA ALA A 176 10.74 4.23 2.93
C ALA A 176 10.46 3.60 1.54
N GLY A 177 11.11 4.12 0.50
CA GLY A 177 11.17 3.42 -0.79
C GLY A 177 12.00 2.13 -0.69
N GLY A 178 11.65 1.13 -1.51
CA GLY A 178 12.33 -0.16 -1.48
C GLY A 178 13.67 -0.14 -2.20
N GLN A 179 14.51 -1.12 -1.86
CA GLN A 179 15.79 -1.37 -2.52
C GLN A 179 15.58 -2.36 -3.67
N VAL A 180 16.04 -2.01 -4.87
CA VAL A 180 15.91 -2.85 -6.06
C VAL A 180 17.29 -3.27 -6.53
N ARG A 181 17.48 -4.58 -6.71
CA ARG A 181 18.60 -5.15 -7.43
C ARG A 181 18.11 -5.77 -8.73
N LEU A 182 18.54 -5.23 -9.86
CA LEU A 182 18.17 -5.67 -11.20
C LEU A 182 19.36 -6.35 -11.88
N GLU A 183 19.33 -7.67 -11.97
CA GLU A 183 20.28 -8.50 -12.72
C GLU A 183 19.79 -8.75 -14.14
N VAL A 184 20.56 -8.32 -15.14
CA VAL A 184 20.18 -8.43 -16.55
C VAL A 184 21.41 -8.67 -17.45
N PRO A 185 21.27 -9.23 -18.66
CA PRO A 185 22.38 -9.32 -19.61
C PRO A 185 22.95 -7.96 -19.98
N ALA A 186 24.18 -7.97 -20.50
CA ALA A 186 24.80 -6.78 -21.09
C ALA A 186 23.93 -6.09 -22.16
N SER A 187 23.15 -6.84 -22.93
CA SER A 187 22.28 -6.34 -24.01
C SER A 187 20.94 -5.77 -23.55
N PHE A 188 20.56 -5.92 -22.28
CA PHE A 188 19.24 -5.49 -21.80
C PHE A 188 19.13 -3.95 -21.78
N PRO A 189 18.09 -3.36 -22.40
CA PRO A 189 17.91 -1.92 -22.52
C PRO A 189 17.29 -1.33 -21.24
N VAL A 190 18.15 -1.07 -20.24
CA VAL A 190 17.76 -0.54 -18.92
C VAL A 190 17.10 0.84 -19.01
N GLU A 191 17.42 1.61 -20.06
CA GLU A 191 16.84 2.91 -20.37
C GLU A 191 15.32 2.86 -20.63
N LEU A 192 14.78 1.69 -21.00
CA LEU A 192 13.34 1.46 -21.19
C LEU A 192 12.61 1.11 -19.89
N VAL A 193 13.35 1.05 -18.76
CA VAL A 193 12.82 0.78 -17.43
C VAL A 193 12.71 2.09 -16.65
N ARG A 194 11.50 2.59 -16.50
CA ARG A 194 11.20 3.74 -15.64
C ARG A 194 11.11 3.28 -14.19
N VAL A 195 11.93 3.84 -13.31
CA VAL A 195 12.02 3.39 -11.92
C VAL A 195 11.49 4.46 -10.96
N ARG A 196 10.59 4.09 -10.05
CA ARG A 196 10.00 4.96 -9.02
C ARG A 196 10.32 4.40 -7.64
N LEU A 197 11.17 5.12 -6.89
CA LEU A 197 11.72 4.68 -5.60
C LEU A 197 11.50 5.72 -4.51
N ASP A 198 10.62 6.69 -4.74
CA ASP A 198 10.34 7.74 -3.78
C ASP A 198 9.86 7.15 -2.44
N GLY A 199 10.30 7.77 -1.34
CA GLY A 199 9.66 7.52 -0.05
C GLY A 199 8.20 7.98 -0.07
N GLY A 200 7.38 7.36 0.76
CA GLY A 200 6.00 7.77 0.94
C GLY A 200 5.92 9.17 1.55
N ALA A 201 4.89 9.92 1.17
CA ALA A 201 4.59 11.20 1.81
C ALA A 201 4.28 10.99 3.30
N GLY A 202 4.61 11.98 4.14
CA GLY A 202 4.17 11.98 5.52
C GLY A 202 2.65 12.17 5.65
N GLY A 203 2.09 11.70 6.75
CA GLY A 203 0.69 11.86 7.07
C GLY A 203 0.32 13.34 7.28
N ALA A 204 -0.90 13.70 6.89
CA ALA A 204 -1.44 15.02 7.17
C ALA A 204 -1.55 15.25 8.70
N PRO A 205 -1.36 16.49 9.17
CA PRO A 205 -1.60 16.82 10.57
C PRO A 205 -3.08 16.66 10.93
N GLY A 206 -3.35 16.23 12.17
CA GLY A 206 -4.70 16.26 12.72
C GLY A 206 -5.16 17.69 13.00
N GLU A 207 -6.42 17.98 12.74
CA GLU A 207 -7.02 19.28 13.07
C GLU A 207 -7.19 19.42 14.59
N GLY A 208 -7.00 20.63 15.11
CA GLY A 208 -7.32 20.93 16.51
C GLY A 208 -8.82 21.02 16.74
N GLY A 209 -9.28 20.59 17.91
CA GLY A 209 -10.68 20.67 18.28
C GLY A 209 -11.15 22.12 18.44
N ALA A 210 -12.40 22.40 18.09
CA ALA A 210 -13.00 23.70 18.34
C ALA A 210 -13.10 23.97 19.85
N GLY A 211 -12.97 25.24 20.27
CA GLY A 211 -13.27 25.64 21.65
C GLY A 211 -14.77 25.65 21.88
N GLY A 212 -15.21 25.19 23.06
CA GLY A 212 -16.62 25.23 23.45
C GLY A 212 -17.11 26.67 23.59
N HIS A 213 -18.40 26.89 23.37
CA HIS A 213 -19.02 28.17 23.61
C HIS A 213 -19.06 28.50 25.11
N GLY A 214 -18.93 29.77 25.45
CA GLY A 214 -19.14 30.21 26.82
C GLY A 214 -20.62 30.14 27.18
N GLY A 215 -20.94 29.88 28.45
CA GLY A 215 -22.32 29.83 28.90
C GLY A 215 -23.07 31.12 28.62
N ALA A 216 -24.32 31.00 28.17
CA ALA A 216 -25.12 32.18 27.85
C ALA A 216 -25.41 33.03 29.11
N GLY A 217 -25.23 34.35 28.99
CA GLY A 217 -25.68 35.29 30.01
C GLY A 217 -27.21 35.37 30.07
N LYS A 218 -27.76 35.88 31.18
CA LYS A 218 -29.21 35.92 31.41
C LYS A 218 -29.65 37.26 32.00
N GLY A 219 -30.71 37.84 31.42
CA GLY A 219 -31.40 38.99 32.01
C GLY A 219 -32.39 38.54 33.08
N CYS A 220 -32.19 38.99 34.31
CA CYS A 220 -33.06 38.71 35.45
C CYS A 220 -33.84 39.97 35.86
N LEU A 221 -34.89 39.81 36.67
CA LEU A 221 -35.85 40.89 36.96
C LEU A 221 -35.18 42.14 37.56
N LEU A 222 -34.13 41.96 38.37
CA LEU A 222 -33.46 43.04 39.11
C LEU A 222 -32.00 43.27 38.66
N TYR A 223 -31.43 42.40 37.83
CA TYR A 223 -30.02 42.45 37.41
C TYR A 223 -29.79 41.62 36.14
N LYS A 224 -28.59 41.70 35.55
CA LYS A 224 -28.15 40.81 34.48
C LYS A 224 -26.96 39.98 34.95
N ALA A 225 -26.95 38.70 34.61
CA ALA A 225 -25.80 37.83 34.78
C ALA A 225 -25.05 37.74 33.45
N ASP A 226 -23.76 38.03 33.47
CA ASP A 226 -22.92 38.02 32.27
C ASP A 226 -22.70 36.61 31.75
N GLY A 227 -22.41 36.52 30.45
CA GLY A 227 -22.05 35.26 29.80
C GLY A 227 -20.62 34.83 30.11
N GLY A 228 -20.40 33.52 30.07
CA GLY A 228 -19.08 32.92 30.19
C GLY A 228 -18.24 33.19 28.94
N LYS A 229 -16.91 33.19 29.09
CA LYS A 229 -16.01 33.26 27.93
C LYS A 229 -16.00 31.94 27.18
N GLY A 230 -15.79 31.98 25.86
CA GLY A 230 -15.53 30.79 25.06
C GLY A 230 -14.22 30.08 25.43
N GLY A 231 -14.19 28.80 25.11
CA GLY A 231 -12.99 28.01 24.99
C GLY A 231 -12.13 28.47 23.81
N ARG A 232 -10.85 28.17 23.86
CA ARG A 232 -9.89 28.34 22.76
C ARG A 232 -9.91 27.08 21.91
N ALA A 233 -9.71 27.23 20.61
CA ALA A 233 -9.45 26.09 19.74
C ALA A 233 -8.11 25.44 20.12
N GLY A 234 -8.05 24.11 20.00
CA GLY A 234 -6.81 23.36 20.09
C GLY A 234 -5.90 23.68 18.90
N PRO A 235 -4.58 23.65 19.07
CA PRO A 235 -3.65 23.77 17.94
C PRO A 235 -3.73 22.52 17.04
N PRO A 236 -3.49 22.65 15.72
CA PRO A 236 -3.32 21.51 14.84
C PRO A 236 -2.03 20.75 15.19
N GLY A 237 -1.98 19.48 14.81
CA GLY A 237 -0.77 18.68 14.87
C GLY A 237 0.26 19.09 13.81
N ARG A 238 1.37 18.36 13.74
CA ARG A 238 2.42 18.51 12.74
C ARG A 238 2.27 17.49 11.62
N ALA A 239 2.67 17.87 10.42
CA ALA A 239 2.76 16.93 9.31
C ALA A 239 3.85 15.90 9.59
N GLY A 240 3.62 14.65 9.16
CA GLY A 240 4.63 13.61 9.23
C GLY A 240 5.81 13.89 8.29
N ALA A 241 6.97 13.35 8.60
CA ALA A 241 8.11 13.39 7.68
C ALA A 241 7.86 12.47 6.47
N ALA A 242 8.43 12.84 5.31
CA ALA A 242 8.48 11.92 4.17
C ALA A 242 9.44 10.75 4.47
N GLY A 243 9.15 9.58 3.90
CA GLY A 243 10.06 8.44 3.95
C GLY A 243 11.33 8.70 3.14
N SER A 244 12.40 7.98 3.47
CA SER A 244 13.63 8.01 2.66
C SER A 244 13.39 7.39 1.29
N ALA A 245 14.06 7.90 0.26
CA ALA A 245 14.07 7.26 -1.05
C ALA A 245 14.78 5.89 -1.01
N GLY A 246 14.35 4.99 -1.89
CA GLY A 246 14.99 3.72 -2.17
C GLY A 246 16.21 3.86 -3.08
N SER A 247 16.76 2.73 -3.53
CA SER A 247 17.86 2.73 -4.52
C SER A 247 17.70 1.62 -5.55
N LEU A 248 18.29 1.84 -6.73
CA LEU A 248 18.38 0.87 -7.81
C LEU A 248 19.84 0.48 -8.00
N LYS A 249 20.14 -0.81 -7.89
CA LYS A 249 21.42 -1.41 -8.26
C LYS A 249 21.23 -2.29 -9.49
N VAL A 250 21.82 -1.88 -10.60
CA VAL A 250 21.84 -2.69 -11.82
C VAL A 250 23.12 -3.53 -11.85
N VAL A 251 22.98 -4.82 -12.06
CA VAL A 251 24.08 -5.77 -12.20
C VAL A 251 23.97 -6.39 -13.58
N ARG A 252 25.02 -6.23 -14.39
CA ARG A 252 25.08 -6.84 -15.73
C ARG A 252 25.92 -8.12 -15.69
N PHE A 253 25.45 -9.15 -16.40
CA PHE A 253 26.17 -10.42 -16.59
C PHE A 253 26.25 -10.79 -18.07
#